data_AF-A0A935V0V6-F1
#
_entry.id   AF-A0A935V0V6-F1
#
_cell.length_a   1.000
_cell.length_b   1.000
_cell.length_c   1.000
_cell.angle_alpha   90.00
_cell.angle_beta   90.00
_cell.angle_gamma   90.00
#
_symmetry.space_group_name_H-M   'P 1'
#
loop_
_entity.id
_entity.type
_entity.pdbx_description
1 polymer ?
#
loop_
_entity_poly.entity_id
_entity_poly.type
_entity_poly.pdbx_seq_one_letter_code
_entity_poly.pdbx_strand_id
1 'polypeptide(L)'
;MTEAEALRRAHRWHESHLRSMGGLMVLFGACALFPGLLLFGIVSFSATAAVLAEGDPLGVLRFVWPTLSVGLLFSTSGALFLVAGLGLRRLDPNLRVGASLVVCLWLLKVSALSVLTPLALYLLWSRAGRVVLSPRYQAAMRLTPHIPSRWSVLFWLALPLVVWGFKVWTKARFF
;
A
#
# COMPACT_ATOMS: atom_id res chain seq x y z
N MET A 1 -18.53 -0.60 -32.68
CA MET A 1 -17.98 -0.41 -31.32
C MET A 1 -19.13 -0.18 -30.37
N THR A 2 -19.23 -0.97 -29.31
CA THR A 2 -20.27 -0.73 -28.30
C THR A 2 -19.96 0.51 -27.48
N GLU A 3 -20.97 1.17 -26.90
CA GLU A 3 -20.75 2.34 -26.02
C GLU A 3 -19.82 1.99 -24.84
N ALA A 4 -19.97 0.78 -24.28
CA ALA A 4 -19.13 0.26 -23.20
C ALA A 4 -17.64 0.15 -23.60
N GLU A 5 -17.36 -0.31 -24.83
CA GLU A 5 -16.00 -0.38 -25.36
C GLU A 5 -15.39 1.01 -25.56
N ALA A 6 -16.16 1.96 -26.10
CA ALA A 6 -15.72 3.33 -26.29
C ALA A 6 -15.38 4.00 -24.94
N LEU A 7 -16.27 3.85 -23.95
CA LEU A 7 -16.07 4.36 -22.59
C LEU A 7 -14.79 3.79 -21.95
N ARG A 8 -14.59 2.47 -22.08
CA ARG A 8 -13.43 1.79 -21.50
C ARG A 8 -12.13 2.17 -22.20
N ARG A 9 -12.11 2.24 -23.53
CA ARG A 9 -10.93 2.68 -24.29
C ARG A 9 -10.53 4.11 -23.92
N ALA A 10 -11.49 5.02 -23.76
CA ALA A 10 -11.23 6.40 -23.38
C ALA A 10 -10.55 6.55 -22.00
N HIS A 11 -10.83 5.66 -21.05
CA HIS A 11 -10.30 5.75 -19.68
C HIS A 11 -9.30 4.64 -19.31
N ARG A 12 -8.89 3.80 -20.26
CA ARG A 12 -8.01 2.64 -20.01
C ARG A 12 -6.67 3.04 -19.37
N TRP A 13 -6.12 4.18 -19.79
CA TRP A 13 -4.88 4.69 -19.23
C TRP A 13 -5.01 5.02 -17.74
N HIS A 14 -6.14 5.59 -17.33
CA HIS A 14 -6.41 5.91 -15.93
C HIS A 14 -6.70 4.66 -15.10
N GLU A 15 -7.41 3.69 -15.68
CA GLU A 15 -7.65 2.36 -15.12
C GLU A 15 -6.31 1.66 -14.77
N SER A 16 -5.37 1.64 -15.72
CA SER A 16 -4.08 0.97 -15.52
C SER A 16 -3.23 1.66 -14.44
N HIS A 17 -3.21 2.99 -14.38
CA HIS A 17 -2.49 3.71 -13.32
C HIS A 17 -3.07 3.47 -11.93
N LEU A 18 -4.40 3.49 -11.78
CA LEU A 18 -5.03 3.17 -10.49
C LEU A 18 -4.72 1.74 -10.05
N ARG A 19 -4.76 0.78 -10.97
CA ARG A 19 -4.42 -0.62 -10.66
C ARG A 19 -2.94 -0.82 -10.31
N SER A 20 -2.04 -0.17 -11.05
CA SER A 20 -0.60 -0.16 -10.74
C SER A 20 -0.34 0.41 -9.34
N MET A 21 -0.99 1.52 -9.01
CA MET A 21 -0.90 2.16 -7.71
C MET A 21 -1.42 1.24 -6.60
N GLY A 22 -2.57 0.59 -6.82
CA GLY A 22 -3.07 -0.42 -5.90
C GLY A 22 -2.09 -1.59 -5.74
N GLY A 23 -1.42 -2.00 -6.82
CA GLY A 23 -0.33 -2.98 -6.78
C GLY A 23 0.86 -2.55 -5.91
N LEU A 24 1.29 -1.30 -6.04
CA LEU A 24 2.34 -0.73 -5.18
C LEU A 24 1.91 -0.71 -3.72
N MET A 25 0.68 -0.29 -3.42
CA MET A 25 0.16 -0.28 -2.04
C MET A 25 0.09 -1.69 -1.46
N VAL A 26 -0.30 -2.70 -2.26
CA VAL A 26 -0.25 -4.11 -1.84
C VAL A 26 1.18 -4.55 -1.55
N LEU A 27 2.14 -4.21 -2.42
CA LEU A 27 3.54 -4.54 -2.22
C LEU A 27 4.09 -3.92 -0.93
N PHE A 28 3.89 -2.62 -0.73
CA PHE A 28 4.28 -1.93 0.50
C PHE A 28 3.59 -2.52 1.73
N GLY A 29 2.30 -2.81 1.63
CA GLY A 29 1.53 -3.39 2.70
C GLY A 29 2.05 -4.77 3.09
N ALA A 30 2.37 -5.63 2.11
CA ALA A 30 2.98 -6.94 2.36
C ALA A 30 4.38 -6.82 2.97
N CYS A 31 5.21 -5.92 2.44
CA CYS A 31 6.55 -5.64 2.97
C CYS A 31 6.54 -5.07 4.38
N ALA A 32 5.50 -4.32 4.79
CA ALA A 32 5.37 -3.79 6.14
C ALA A 32 4.73 -4.80 7.10
N LEU A 33 3.73 -5.57 6.64
CA LEU A 33 3.00 -6.54 7.44
C LEU A 33 3.91 -7.70 7.86
N PHE A 34 4.71 -8.24 6.93
CA PHE A 34 5.50 -9.45 7.18
C PHE A 34 6.56 -9.27 8.29
N PRO A 35 7.41 -8.22 8.28
CA PRO A 35 8.34 -7.95 9.38
C PRO A 35 7.62 -7.61 10.69
N GLY A 36 6.49 -6.90 10.64
CA GLY A 36 5.70 -6.58 11.83
C GLY A 36 5.19 -7.83 12.55
N LEU A 37 4.65 -8.79 11.78
CA LEU A 37 4.21 -10.09 12.30
C LEU A 37 5.39 -10.95 12.79
N LEU A 38 6.51 -10.97 12.06
CA LEU A 38 7.71 -11.68 12.49
C LEU A 38 8.27 -11.13 13.80
N LEU A 39 8.38 -9.81 13.93
CA LEU A 39 8.83 -9.16 15.16
C LEU A 39 7.91 -9.51 16.33
N PHE A 40 6.60 -9.51 16.12
CA PHE A 40 5.64 -9.91 17.13
C PHE A 40 5.89 -11.35 17.61
N GLY A 41 6.13 -12.29 16.69
CA GLY A 41 6.45 -13.68 17.01
C GLY A 41 7.77 -13.82 17.77
N ILE A 42 8.83 -13.17 17.30
CA ILE A 42 10.16 -13.21 17.93
C ILE A 42 10.11 -12.65 19.35
N VAL A 43 9.46 -11.50 19.55
CA VAL A 43 9.34 -10.84 20.86
C VAL A 43 8.51 -11.67 21.83
N SER A 44 7.40 -12.24 21.36
CA SER A 44 6.55 -13.08 22.21
C SER A 44 7.32 -14.32 22.69
N PHE A 45 8.10 -14.92 21.79
CA PHE A 45 8.94 -16.07 22.13
C PHE A 45 10.08 -15.70 23.09
N SER A 46 10.83 -14.63 22.79
CA SER A 46 11.97 -14.21 23.62
C SER A 46 11.53 -13.73 25.00
N ALA A 47 10.40 -13.03 25.10
CA ALA A 47 9.81 -12.61 26.38
C ALA A 47 9.46 -13.80 27.26
N THR A 48 8.82 -14.81 26.68
CA THR A 48 8.44 -16.03 27.40
C THR A 48 9.68 -16.76 27.91
N ALA A 49 10.72 -16.89 27.08
CA ALA A 49 11.98 -17.51 27.48
C ALA A 49 12.70 -16.73 28.59
N ALA A 50 12.72 -15.39 28.51
CA ALA A 50 13.37 -14.54 29.52
C ALA A 50 12.68 -14.59 30.89
N VAL A 51 11.33 -14.58 30.92
CA VAL A 51 10.58 -14.74 32.18
C VAL A 51 10.88 -16.08 32.84
N LEU A 52 10.97 -17.16 32.07
CA LEU A 52 11.27 -18.49 32.58
C LEU A 52 12.72 -18.62 33.08
N ALA A 53 13.67 -17.89 32.49
CA ALA A 53 15.08 -18.00 32.80
C ALA A 53 15.54 -17.08 33.95
N GLU A 54 15.10 -15.82 33.96
CA GLU A 54 15.68 -14.78 34.82
C GLU A 54 14.77 -14.35 35.97
N GLY A 55 13.45 -14.61 35.87
CA GLY A 55 12.50 -14.27 36.94
C GLY A 55 12.35 -12.77 37.22
N ASP A 56 12.89 -11.88 36.38
CA ASP A 56 12.68 -10.42 36.46
C ASP A 56 11.56 -9.98 35.49
N PRO A 57 10.30 -9.92 35.95
CA PRO A 57 9.18 -9.52 35.10
C PRO A 57 9.28 -8.06 34.64
N LEU A 58 9.96 -7.17 35.38
CA LEU A 58 10.05 -5.75 35.04
C LEU A 58 11.04 -5.50 33.90
N GLY A 59 12.18 -6.20 33.88
CA GLY A 59 13.15 -6.17 32.79
C GLY A 59 12.52 -6.61 31.46
N VAL A 60 11.77 -7.72 31.49
CA VAL A 60 11.03 -8.22 30.31
C VAL A 60 10.02 -7.20 29.82
N LEU A 61 9.25 -6.58 30.72
CA LEU A 61 8.22 -5.61 30.34
C LEU A 61 8.80 -4.39 29.62
N ARG A 62 9.98 -3.90 30.06
CA ARG A 62 10.70 -2.77 29.45
C ARG A 62 11.15 -3.07 28.01
N PHE A 63 11.49 -4.32 27.70
CA PHE A 63 11.88 -4.73 26.36
C PHE A 63 10.66 -5.05 25.46
N VAL A 64 9.64 -5.69 26.02
CA VAL A 64 8.46 -6.15 25.27
C VAL A 64 7.60 -4.98 24.82
N TRP A 65 7.33 -4.01 25.70
CA TRP A 65 6.37 -2.94 25.41
C TRP A 65 6.74 -2.07 24.20
N PRO A 66 7.98 -1.55 24.06
CA PRO A 66 8.39 -0.80 22.88
C PRO A 66 8.33 -1.64 21.61
N THR A 67 8.76 -2.90 21.70
CA THR A 67 8.87 -3.78 20.53
C THR A 67 7.49 -4.22 20.03
N LEU A 68 6.55 -4.51 20.93
CA LEU A 68 5.15 -4.75 20.60
C LEU A 68 4.50 -3.52 19.98
N SER A 69 4.79 -2.33 20.50
CA SER A 69 4.27 -1.07 19.96
C SER A 69 4.74 -0.85 18.53
N VAL A 70 6.01 -1.09 18.24
CA VAL A 70 6.56 -1.02 16.87
C VAL A 70 5.93 -2.10 15.99
N GLY A 71 5.89 -3.36 16.43
CA GLY A 71 5.28 -4.45 15.67
C GLY A 71 3.83 -4.17 15.30
N LEU A 72 3.03 -3.71 16.27
CA LEU A 72 1.63 -3.33 16.07
C LEU A 72 1.50 -2.18 15.06
N LEU A 73 2.32 -1.14 15.15
CA LEU A 73 2.31 -0.03 14.20
C LEU A 73 2.63 -0.49 12.77
N PHE A 74 3.63 -1.36 12.59
CA PHE A 74 3.99 -1.90 11.27
C PHE A 74 2.90 -2.81 10.72
N SER A 75 2.37 -3.72 11.54
CA SER A 75 1.33 -4.66 11.11
C SER A 75 0.02 -3.95 10.76
N THR A 76 -0.42 -2.99 11.58
CA THR A 76 -1.63 -2.20 11.31
C THR A 76 -1.46 -1.34 10.06
N SER A 77 -0.32 -0.66 9.91
CA SER A 77 0.00 0.09 8.70
C SER A 77 -0.01 -0.83 7.47
N GLY A 78 0.66 -1.98 7.54
CA GLY A 78 0.71 -2.97 6.48
C GLY A 78 -0.68 -3.46 6.06
N ALA A 79 -1.54 -3.75 7.04
CA ALA A 79 -2.93 -4.13 6.80
C ALA A 79 -3.74 -3.02 6.11
N LEU A 80 -3.60 -1.77 6.55
CA LEU A 80 -4.27 -0.62 5.90
C LEU A 80 -3.84 -0.47 4.43
N PHE A 81 -2.54 -0.57 4.16
CA PHE A 81 -1.99 -0.51 2.80
C PHE A 81 -2.48 -1.68 1.93
N LEU A 82 -2.57 -2.89 2.48
CA LEU A 82 -3.11 -4.05 1.77
C LEU A 82 -4.59 -3.87 1.42
N VAL A 83 -5.42 -3.47 2.38
CA VAL A 83 -6.87 -3.28 2.16
C VAL A 83 -7.10 -2.17 1.13
N ALA A 84 -6.43 -1.03 1.30
CA ALA A 84 -6.53 0.09 0.35
C ALA A 84 -6.03 -0.32 -1.05
N GLY A 85 -4.89 -1.01 -1.13
CA GLY A 85 -4.31 -1.45 -2.38
C GLY A 85 -5.15 -2.48 -3.12
N LEU A 86 -5.69 -3.46 -2.41
CA LEU A 86 -6.62 -4.46 -2.97
C LEU A 86 -7.92 -3.81 -3.44
N GLY A 87 -8.47 -2.88 -2.65
CA GLY A 87 -9.64 -2.09 -3.02
C GLY A 87 -9.45 -1.30 -4.29
N LEU A 88 -8.30 -0.63 -4.39
CA LEU A 88 -7.96 0.17 -5.55
C LEU A 88 -7.71 -0.69 -6.80
N ARG A 89 -7.11 -1.88 -6.65
CA ARG A 89 -6.99 -2.85 -7.76
C ARG A 89 -8.34 -3.35 -8.26
N ARG A 90 -9.32 -3.46 -7.36
CA ARG A 90 -10.72 -3.80 -7.69
C ARG A 90 -11.53 -2.61 -8.21
N LEU A 91 -10.95 -1.40 -8.19
CA LEU A 91 -11.61 -0.15 -8.57
C LEU A 91 -12.88 0.10 -7.74
N ASP A 92 -12.83 -0.24 -6.46
CA ASP A 92 -13.97 -0.07 -5.55
C ASP A 92 -14.12 1.42 -5.15
N PRO A 93 -15.28 2.06 -5.44
CA PRO A 93 -15.52 3.47 -5.08
C PRO A 93 -15.46 3.71 -3.58
N ASN A 94 -15.86 2.74 -2.75
CA ASN A 94 -15.91 2.90 -1.30
C ASN A 94 -14.50 3.01 -0.71
N LEU A 95 -13.55 2.30 -1.31
CA LEU A 95 -12.16 2.26 -0.86
C LEU A 95 -11.34 3.45 -1.39
N ARG A 96 -11.93 4.34 -2.20
CA ARG A 96 -11.30 5.58 -2.66
C ARG A 96 -10.91 6.50 -1.49
N VAL A 97 -11.82 6.68 -0.53
CA VAL A 97 -11.59 7.56 0.63
C VAL A 97 -10.51 6.95 1.51
N GLY A 98 -10.60 5.64 1.81
CA GLY A 98 -9.59 4.92 2.58
C GLY A 98 -8.20 4.99 1.95
N ALA A 99 -8.10 4.75 0.63
CA ALA A 99 -6.83 4.89 -0.10
C ALA A 99 -6.29 6.32 -0.04
N SER A 100 -7.16 7.34 -0.12
CA SER A 100 -6.76 8.74 -0.01
C SER A 100 -6.18 9.05 1.37
N LEU A 101 -6.81 8.57 2.45
CA LEU A 101 -6.32 8.75 3.81
C LEU A 101 -4.94 8.11 4.00
N VAL A 102 -4.77 6.88 3.51
CA VAL A 102 -3.48 6.17 3.56
C VAL A 102 -2.39 6.96 2.81
N VAL A 103 -2.70 7.47 1.61
CA VAL A 103 -1.78 8.29 0.82
C VAL A 103 -1.44 9.61 1.53
N CYS A 104 -2.41 10.28 2.16
CA CYS A 104 -2.17 11.49 2.95
C CYS A 104 -1.28 11.23 4.18
N LEU A 105 -1.52 10.14 4.91
CA LEU A 105 -0.66 9.74 6.03
C LEU A 105 0.78 9.46 5.57
N TRP A 106 0.92 8.93 4.36
CA TRP A 106 2.23 8.67 3.77
C TRP A 106 2.95 9.95 3.35
N LEU A 107 2.20 10.96 2.85
CA LEU A 107 2.71 12.31 2.54
C LEU A 107 3.34 12.98 3.77
N LEU A 108 2.81 12.72 4.97
CA LEU A 108 3.31 13.28 6.23
C LEU A 108 4.64 12.65 6.68
N LYS A 109 4.86 11.36 6.36
CA LYS A 109 6.02 10.59 6.84
C LYS A 109 7.19 10.59 5.87
N VAL A 110 6.89 10.46 4.58
CA VAL A 110 7.89 10.54 3.52
C VAL A 110 8.00 11.99 3.13
N SER A 111 9.22 12.53 3.03
CA SER A 111 9.43 13.91 2.60
C SER A 111 8.54 14.25 1.40
N ALA A 112 7.94 15.45 1.41
CA ALA A 112 6.98 15.93 0.42
C ALA A 112 7.44 15.85 -1.06
N LEU A 113 8.69 15.46 -1.29
CA LEU A 113 9.35 15.23 -2.58
C LEU A 113 8.94 13.94 -3.29
N SER A 114 8.17 13.05 -2.65
CA SER A 114 7.61 11.89 -3.33
C SER A 114 6.56 12.33 -4.36
N VAL A 115 6.98 12.49 -5.63
CA VAL A 115 6.08 12.81 -6.77
C VAL A 115 4.91 11.83 -6.89
N LEU A 116 5.09 10.60 -6.38
CA LEU A 116 4.07 9.55 -6.38
C LEU A 116 2.85 9.90 -5.51
N THR A 117 3.04 10.59 -4.40
CA THR A 117 1.96 10.86 -3.42
C THR A 117 0.93 11.88 -3.91
N PRO A 118 1.30 13.08 -4.41
CA PRO A 118 0.33 14.00 -5.01
C PRO A 118 -0.26 13.44 -6.31
N LEU A 119 0.53 12.68 -7.09
CA LEU A 119 0.02 11.98 -8.28
C LEU A 119 -1.08 10.97 -7.90
N ALA A 120 -0.89 10.22 -6.81
CA ALA A 120 -1.88 9.27 -6.31
C ALA A 120 -3.21 9.96 -5.96
N LEU A 121 -3.14 11.07 -5.23
CA LEU A 121 -4.32 11.88 -4.89
C LEU A 121 -4.99 12.44 -6.14
N TYR A 122 -4.20 12.95 -7.09
CA TYR A 122 -4.72 13.41 -8.38
C TYR A 122 -5.44 12.29 -9.14
N LEU A 123 -4.85 11.10 -9.23
CA LEU A 123 -5.47 9.96 -9.90
C LEU A 123 -6.80 9.56 -9.24
N LEU A 124 -6.89 9.57 -7.91
CA LEU A 124 -8.11 9.22 -7.18
C LEU A 124 -9.23 10.25 -7.36
N TRP A 125 -8.90 11.55 -7.31
CA TRP A 125 -9.89 12.63 -7.23
C TRP A 125 -10.15 13.39 -8.54
N SER A 126 -9.33 13.15 -9.57
CA SER A 126 -9.56 13.67 -10.92
C SER A 126 -10.93 13.24 -11.48
N ARG A 127 -11.40 13.99 -12.50
CA ARG A 127 -12.64 13.63 -13.22
C ARG A 127 -12.56 12.21 -13.80
N ALA A 128 -11.42 11.84 -14.39
CA ALA A 128 -11.18 10.50 -14.92
C ALA A 128 -11.22 9.43 -13.82
N GLY A 129 -10.62 9.69 -12.64
CA GLY A 129 -10.66 8.78 -11.50
C GLY A 129 -12.07 8.51 -11.01
N ARG A 130 -12.89 9.55 -10.91
CA ARG A 130 -14.32 9.43 -10.55
C ARG A 130 -15.11 8.58 -11.55
N VAL A 131 -14.82 8.72 -12.85
CA VAL A 131 -15.46 7.92 -13.89
C VAL A 131 -15.04 6.45 -13.76
N VAL A 132 -13.75 6.16 -13.64
CA VAL A 132 -13.23 4.79 -13.56
C VAL A 132 -13.75 4.06 -12.30
N LEU A 133 -13.89 4.77 -11.20
CA LEU A 133 -14.41 4.23 -9.94
C LEU A 133 -15.94 4.17 -9.89
N SER A 134 -16.64 4.66 -10.92
CA SER A 134 -18.10 4.68 -10.94
C SER A 134 -18.71 3.28 -11.19
N PRO A 135 -19.91 2.99 -10.67
CA PRO A 135 -20.62 1.75 -10.96
C PRO A 135 -20.87 1.53 -12.47
N ARG A 136 -21.12 2.61 -13.22
CA ARG A 136 -21.31 2.57 -14.68
C ARG A 136 -20.06 2.03 -15.39
N TYR A 137 -18.88 2.46 -14.97
CA TYR A 137 -17.62 1.96 -15.54
C TYR A 137 -17.36 0.50 -15.17
N GLN A 138 -17.67 0.10 -13.94
CA GLN A 138 -17.57 -1.30 -13.53
C GLN A 138 -18.49 -2.20 -14.38
N ALA A 139 -19.70 -1.75 -14.72
CA ALA A 139 -20.59 -2.48 -15.63
C ALA A 139 -19.97 -2.61 -17.03
N ALA A 140 -19.42 -1.52 -17.59
CA ALA A 140 -18.72 -1.56 -18.88
C ALA A 140 -17.51 -2.51 -18.88
N MET A 141 -16.79 -2.59 -17.76
CA MET A 141 -15.66 -3.51 -17.58
C MET A 141 -16.10 -4.98 -17.60
N ARG A 142 -17.23 -5.31 -16.97
CA ARG A 142 -17.81 -6.67 -16.99
C ARG A 142 -18.27 -7.09 -18.38
N LEU A 143 -18.77 -6.16 -19.19
CA LEU A 143 -19.20 -6.40 -20.56
C LEU A 143 -18.04 -6.52 -21.56
N THR A 144 -16.81 -6.15 -21.18
CA THR A 144 -15.65 -6.11 -22.08
C THR A 144 -14.46 -6.95 -21.59
N PRO A 145 -14.62 -8.23 -21.22
CA PRO A 145 -13.55 -9.02 -20.60
C PRO A 145 -12.33 -9.22 -21.51
N HIS A 146 -12.53 -9.18 -22.83
CA HIS A 146 -11.49 -9.35 -23.85
C HIS A 146 -10.46 -8.19 -23.88
N ILE A 147 -10.69 -7.10 -23.16
CA ILE A 147 -9.74 -5.99 -23.01
C ILE A 147 -8.94 -6.18 -21.72
N PRO A 148 -7.69 -6.70 -21.79
CA PRO A 148 -6.87 -6.83 -20.60
C PRO A 148 -6.40 -5.45 -20.12
N SER A 149 -6.44 -5.28 -18.80
CA SER A 149 -5.79 -4.14 -18.15
C SER A 149 -4.31 -4.42 -18.06
N ARG A 150 -3.48 -3.64 -18.75
CA ARG A 150 -2.02 -3.77 -18.68
C ARG A 150 -1.51 -3.01 -17.46
N TRP A 151 -0.47 -3.54 -16.83
CA TRP A 151 0.27 -2.80 -15.80
C TRP A 151 0.87 -1.54 -16.43
N SER A 152 0.65 -0.39 -15.80
CA SER A 152 1.15 0.88 -16.30
C SER A 152 2.68 0.99 -16.09
N VAL A 153 3.33 1.79 -16.93
CA VAL A 153 4.76 2.14 -16.81
C VAL A 153 5.08 2.69 -15.42
N LEU A 154 4.11 3.33 -14.75
CA LEU A 154 4.28 3.85 -13.39
C LEU A 154 4.67 2.76 -12.39
N PHE A 155 4.13 1.54 -12.53
CA PHE A 155 4.54 0.41 -11.67
C PHE A 155 6.01 0.06 -11.91
N TRP A 156 6.41 -0.05 -13.18
CA TRP A 156 7.78 -0.35 -13.58
C TRP A 156 8.79 0.76 -13.24
N LEU A 157 8.34 2.01 -13.16
CA LEU A 157 9.17 3.15 -12.79
C LEU A 157 9.27 3.33 -11.26
N ALA A 158 8.17 3.07 -10.54
CA ALA A 158 8.13 3.15 -9.09
C ALA A 158 8.93 2.01 -8.44
N LEU A 159 8.90 0.80 -8.98
CA LEU A 159 9.63 -0.35 -8.44
C LEU A 159 11.15 -0.09 -8.23
N PRO A 160 11.93 0.35 -9.25
CA PRO A 160 13.34 0.65 -9.06
C PRO A 160 13.57 1.86 -8.17
N LEU A 161 12.66 2.84 -8.13
CA LEU A 161 12.76 3.98 -7.21
C LEU A 161 12.68 3.52 -5.74
N VAL A 162 11.78 2.57 -5.44
CA VAL A 162 11.65 1.95 -4.11
C VAL A 162 12.90 1.17 -3.76
N VAL A 163 13.43 0.36 -4.70
CA VAL A 163 14.65 -0.42 -4.49
C VAL A 163 15.87 0.49 -4.30
N TRP A 164 15.99 1.55 -5.10
CA TRP A 164 17.07 2.53 -4.99
C TRP A 164 16.99 3.31 -3.69
N GLY A 165 15.81 3.82 -3.32
CA GLY A 165 15.58 4.50 -2.05
C GLY A 165 15.93 3.62 -0.85
N PHE A 166 15.56 2.34 -0.88
CA PHE A 166 15.97 1.37 0.14
C PHE A 166 17.50 1.23 0.22
N LYS A 167 18.17 1.10 -0.92
CA LYS A 167 19.64 0.98 -0.99
C LYS A 167 20.36 2.22 -0.44
N VAL A 168 19.89 3.41 -0.80
CA VAL A 168 20.44 4.69 -0.29
C VAL A 168 20.23 4.79 1.23
N TRP A 169 19.03 4.46 1.72
CA TRP A 169 18.73 4.47 3.15
C TRP A 169 19.62 3.52 3.93
N THR A 170 19.87 2.31 3.42
CA THR A 170 20.81 1.39 4.08
C THR A 170 22.21 1.97 4.14
N LYS A 171 22.73 2.58 3.07
CA LYS A 171 24.08 3.19 3.07
C LYS A 171 24.20 4.36 4.04
N ALA A 172 23.18 5.22 4.13
CA ALA A 172 23.21 6.40 5.00
C ALA A 172 23.18 6.09 6.51
N ARG A 173 22.86 4.84 6.89
CA ARG A 173 22.85 4.40 8.29
C ARG A 173 24.15 3.72 8.76
N PHE A 174 25.09 3.44 7.84
CA PHE A 174 26.34 2.74 8.13
C PHE A 174 27.60 3.63 7.98
N PHE A 175 27.43 4.95 7.95
CA PHE A 175 28.47 5.97 8.08
C PHE A 175 28.10 6.89 9.23
#